data_AF-A0A972VCW4-F1
#
_entry.id   AF-A0A972VCW4-F1
#
_cell.length_a   1.000
_cell.length_b   1.000
_cell.length_c   1.000
_cell.angle_alpha   90.00
_cell.angle_beta   90.00
_cell.angle_gamma   90.00
#
_symmetry.space_group_name_H-M   'P 1'
#
loop_
_entity.id
_entity.type
_entity.pdbx_description
1 polymer ?
#
loop_
_entity_poly.entity_id
_entity_poly.type
_entity_poly.pdbx_seq_one_letter_code
_entity_poly.pdbx_strand_id
1 'polypeptide(L)'
;TSCDIRWKARQLEDGMMFFLSNFEKTGTFEASLRVSGRIPELFNPVTGQITKLARYKSEKNATRICIDIKDTSDSFFVVFRDKIQGPSVIKAQRADEEISPGDLDLFYGPRNRLLAQTARAGTYRLLMSDRSTRRLVIEQGTQTFMIESPWKATQKDEKGYAVLRETTFDLPSAFGRGQRVILDLGDVSVMARVTLNGKAFDTLWMPPFTLDVTDALNRGKNKLRVLVTSTSKGKPKFGKVVLKTVTQKIVKD
;
A
#
# COMPACT_ATOMS: atom_id res chain seq x y z
N THR A 1 -16.09 17.11 14.07
CA THR A 1 -15.72 16.40 15.32
C THR A 1 -14.34 15.83 15.14
N SER A 2 -13.41 16.20 16.03
CA SER A 2 -12.05 15.65 16.07
C SER A 2 -12.15 14.15 16.29
N CYS A 3 -11.56 13.34 15.42
CA CYS A 3 -11.43 11.89 15.65
C CYS A 3 -10.49 11.70 16.85
N ASP A 4 -10.85 10.83 17.80
CA ASP A 4 -10.03 10.51 18.97
C ASP A 4 -8.88 9.56 18.58
N ILE A 5 -7.97 10.09 17.76
CA ILE A 5 -6.77 9.36 17.35
C ILE A 5 -5.77 9.32 18.50
N ARG A 6 -5.16 8.15 18.72
CA ARG A 6 -4.04 8.04 19.67
C ARG A 6 -2.76 8.44 18.96
N TRP A 7 -2.05 9.41 19.54
CA TRP A 7 -0.80 9.87 19.00
C TRP A 7 0.26 10.09 20.07
N LYS A 8 1.52 10.02 19.65
CA LYS A 8 2.68 10.40 20.47
C LYS A 8 3.75 11.03 19.60
N ALA A 9 4.36 12.10 20.09
CA ALA A 9 5.45 12.77 19.42
C ALA A 9 6.78 12.50 20.14
N ARG A 10 7.87 12.41 19.38
CA ARG A 10 9.24 12.31 19.89
C ARG A 10 10.19 13.15 19.03
N GLN A 11 10.98 13.98 19.71
CA GLN A 11 12.15 14.63 19.12
C GLN A 11 13.24 13.56 18.91
N LEU A 12 13.85 13.57 17.72
CA LEU A 12 15.02 12.77 17.37
C LEU A 12 16.24 13.71 17.29
N GLU A 13 17.44 13.13 17.19
CA GLU A 13 18.68 13.89 17.00
C GLU A 13 18.67 14.68 15.68
N ASP A 14 18.14 14.08 14.62
CA ASP A 14 18.13 14.63 13.25
C ASP A 14 16.74 15.14 12.79
N GLY A 15 15.71 15.01 13.62
CA GLY A 15 14.34 15.20 13.16
C GLY A 15 13.25 15.07 14.22
N MET A 16 12.03 14.86 13.76
CA MET A 16 10.84 14.69 14.61
C MET A 16 10.05 13.48 14.14
N MET A 17 9.46 12.74 15.08
CA MET A 17 8.64 11.57 14.79
C MET A 17 7.29 11.67 15.49
N PHE A 18 6.24 11.25 14.80
CA PHE A 18 4.89 11.12 15.31
C PHE A 18 4.41 9.68 15.12
N PHE A 19 3.87 9.06 16.15
CA PHE A 19 3.10 7.83 16.07
C PHE A 19 1.61 8.18 15.99
N LEU A 20 0.87 7.53 15.08
CA LEU A 20 -0.57 7.69 14.87
C LEU A 20 -1.24 6.30 14.83
N SER A 21 -2.35 6.12 15.54
CA SER A 21 -3.04 4.82 15.65
C SER A 21 -4.48 4.98 16.14
N ASN A 22 -5.24 3.88 16.15
CA ASN A 22 -6.61 3.81 16.66
C ASN A 22 -7.58 4.60 15.77
N PHE A 23 -7.65 4.23 14.50
CA PHE A 23 -8.55 4.85 13.53
C PHE A 23 -9.96 4.27 13.66
N GLU A 24 -10.97 5.13 13.79
CA GLU A 24 -12.37 4.68 13.94
C GLU A 24 -12.97 4.15 12.62
N LYS A 25 -12.46 4.64 11.49
CA LYS A 25 -12.92 4.28 10.14
C LYS A 25 -11.76 4.18 9.17
N THR A 26 -11.93 3.35 8.15
CA THR A 26 -11.02 3.28 7.00
C THR A 26 -11.22 4.48 6.07
N GLY A 27 -10.25 4.69 5.19
CA GLY A 27 -10.24 5.75 4.19
C GLY A 27 -9.33 6.91 4.58
N THR A 28 -9.60 8.07 4.00
CA THR A 28 -8.68 9.20 4.10
C THR A 28 -8.71 9.83 5.48
N PHE A 29 -7.52 9.91 6.07
CA PHE A 29 -7.26 10.58 7.32
C PHE A 29 -6.29 11.73 7.09
N GLU A 30 -6.57 12.86 7.75
CA GLU A 30 -5.77 14.07 7.63
C GLU A 30 -5.20 14.47 8.99
N ALA A 31 -3.94 14.87 9.00
CA ALA A 31 -3.26 15.35 10.20
C ALA A 31 -2.46 16.61 9.91
N SER A 32 -2.49 17.57 10.84
CA SER A 32 -1.61 18.73 10.84
C SER A 32 -0.55 18.55 11.94
N LEU A 33 0.69 18.29 11.54
CA LEU A 33 1.80 17.98 12.42
C LEU A 33 2.69 19.22 12.57
N ARG A 34 3.06 19.60 13.79
CA ARG A 34 3.80 20.85 14.11
C ARG A 34 5.28 20.78 13.72
N VAL A 35 5.56 20.58 12.45
CA VAL A 35 6.89 20.60 11.83
C VAL A 35 6.77 21.32 10.49
N SER A 36 7.71 22.21 10.17
CA SER A 36 7.77 22.91 8.88
C SER A 36 9.15 22.76 8.25
N GLY A 37 9.24 22.99 6.94
CA GLY A 37 10.52 22.98 6.20
C GLY A 37 11.14 21.60 5.96
N ARG A 38 10.45 20.51 6.29
CA ARG A 38 10.91 19.12 6.11
C ARG A 38 9.91 18.27 5.34
N ILE A 39 10.41 17.23 4.67
CA ILE A 39 9.61 16.26 3.92
C ILE A 39 9.05 15.22 4.90
N PRO A 40 7.74 14.98 4.94
CA PRO A 40 7.17 13.90 5.74
C PRO A 40 7.44 12.54 5.09
N GLU A 41 7.91 11.60 5.90
CA GLU A 41 8.09 10.20 5.54
C GLU A 41 7.09 9.34 6.31
N LEU A 42 6.29 8.54 5.60
CA LEU A 42 5.35 7.61 6.20
C LEU A 42 5.99 6.23 6.34
N PHE A 43 6.02 5.73 7.56
CA PHE A 43 6.58 4.44 7.92
C PHE A 43 5.44 3.52 8.28
N ASN A 44 5.33 2.41 7.55
CA ASN A 44 4.40 1.33 7.88
C ASN A 44 5.14 0.29 8.76
N PRO A 45 4.82 0.18 10.06
CA PRO A 45 5.51 -0.74 10.96
C PRO A 45 5.20 -2.21 10.69
N VAL A 46 4.14 -2.51 9.94
CA VAL A 46 3.74 -3.88 9.57
C VAL A 46 4.62 -4.41 8.44
N THR A 47 4.87 -3.58 7.43
CA THR A 47 5.62 -3.98 6.21
C THR A 47 7.07 -3.51 6.22
N GLY A 48 7.45 -2.61 7.12
CA GLY A 48 8.75 -1.93 7.12
C GLY A 48 8.92 -0.92 5.98
N GLN A 49 7.89 -0.69 5.16
CA GLN A 49 7.96 0.25 4.05
C GLN A 49 8.08 1.69 4.56
N ILE A 50 9.00 2.43 3.95
CA ILE A 50 9.19 3.87 4.16
C ILE A 50 8.87 4.60 2.86
N THR A 51 7.90 5.52 2.92
CA THR A 51 7.43 6.28 1.78
C THR A 51 7.66 7.76 2.01
N LYS A 52 8.49 8.42 1.19
CA LYS A 52 8.62 9.89 1.21
C LYS A 52 7.37 10.49 0.56
N LEU A 53 6.49 11.10 1.34
CA LEU A 53 5.23 11.61 0.82
C LEU A 53 5.50 12.80 -0.11
N ALA A 54 4.83 12.80 -1.27
CA ALA A 54 4.83 13.96 -2.16
C ALA A 54 3.54 14.77 -2.03
N ARG A 55 2.45 14.18 -1.55
CA ARG A 55 1.21 14.90 -1.23
C ARG A 55 1.23 15.40 0.22
N TYR A 56 1.52 16.69 0.39
CA TYR A 56 1.42 17.39 1.67
C TYR A 56 1.37 18.90 1.44
N LYS A 57 0.89 19.64 2.42
CA LYS A 57 0.89 21.11 2.42
C LYS A 57 1.77 21.62 3.56
N SER A 58 2.78 22.41 3.22
CA SER A 58 3.55 23.16 4.20
C SER A 58 2.80 24.42 4.62
N GLU A 59 2.67 24.64 5.91
CA GLU A 59 2.10 25.83 6.53
C GLU A 59 3.15 26.48 7.43
N LYS A 60 2.88 27.68 7.96
CA LYS A 60 3.87 28.48 8.70
C LYS A 60 4.58 27.68 9.80
N ASN A 61 3.82 26.92 10.59
CA ASN A 61 4.31 26.16 11.75
C ASN A 61 3.90 24.68 11.73
N ALA A 62 3.43 24.18 10.59
CA ALA A 62 2.90 22.82 10.50
C ALA A 62 3.04 22.26 9.08
N THR A 63 2.95 20.94 8.98
CA THR A 63 2.80 20.21 7.73
C THR A 63 1.52 19.41 7.81
N ARG A 64 0.61 19.67 6.86
CA ARG A 64 -0.65 18.94 6.70
C ARG A 64 -0.43 17.79 5.73
N ILE A 65 -0.70 16.58 6.20
CA ILE A 65 -0.60 15.33 5.42
C ILE A 65 -1.98 14.70 5.29
N CYS A 66 -2.16 13.94 4.22
CA CYS A 66 -3.31 13.06 4.04
C CYS A 66 -2.80 11.64 3.79
N ILE A 67 -3.28 10.68 4.56
CA ILE A 67 -2.93 9.26 4.48
C ILE A 67 -4.21 8.44 4.26
N ASP A 68 -4.09 7.29 3.60
CA ASP A 68 -5.21 6.37 3.39
C ASP A 68 -5.11 5.19 4.35
N ILE A 69 -6.10 5.06 5.23
CA ILE A 69 -6.18 4.02 6.26
C ILE A 69 -6.88 2.81 5.67
N LYS A 70 -6.22 1.66 5.67
CA LYS A 70 -6.72 0.43 5.04
C LYS A 70 -7.49 -0.44 6.03
N ASP A 71 -7.10 -0.39 7.31
CA ASP A 71 -7.76 -1.10 8.41
C ASP A 71 -7.87 -0.17 9.63
N THR A 72 -8.91 -0.32 10.44
CA THR A 72 -9.09 0.48 11.67
C THR A 72 -8.01 0.21 12.72
N SER A 73 -7.37 -0.96 12.64
CA SER A 73 -6.24 -1.38 13.47
C SER A 73 -4.89 -0.86 12.97
N ASP A 74 -4.85 -0.13 11.86
CA ASP A 74 -3.60 0.42 11.33
C ASP A 74 -2.92 1.36 12.33
N SER A 75 -1.60 1.41 12.22
CA SER A 75 -0.78 2.42 12.88
C SER A 75 0.38 2.83 11.98
N PHE A 76 0.83 4.07 12.13
CA PHE A 76 1.87 4.65 11.30
C PHE A 76 2.83 5.48 12.13
N PHE A 77 4.08 5.55 11.68
CA PHE A 77 4.98 6.62 12.08
C PHE A 77 5.08 7.64 10.95
N VAL A 78 5.06 8.93 11.29
CA VAL A 78 5.39 10.03 10.39
C VAL A 78 6.68 10.65 10.89
N VAL A 79 7.71 10.60 10.06
CA VAL A 79 9.06 11.03 10.39
C VAL A 79 9.46 12.21 9.53
N PHE A 80 10.09 13.22 10.13
CA PHE A 80 10.59 14.42 9.46
C PHE A 80 12.09 14.55 9.67
N ARG A 81 12.88 14.17 8.66
CA ARG A 81 14.35 14.27 8.68
C ARG A 81 14.85 15.18 7.57
N ASP A 82 14.52 14.87 6.32
CA ASP A 82 15.04 15.61 5.19
C ASP A 82 14.40 17.00 5.05
N LYS A 83 15.21 18.00 4.71
CA LYS A 83 14.71 19.32 4.30
C LYS A 83 13.92 19.20 2.99
N ILE A 84 12.96 20.10 2.78
CA ILE A 84 12.23 20.19 1.50
C ILE A 84 13.21 20.48 0.36
N GLN A 85 13.13 19.69 -0.72
CA GLN A 85 14.01 19.80 -1.89
C GLN A 85 13.26 20.19 -3.18
N GLY A 86 11.95 20.43 -3.10
CA GLY A 86 11.10 20.75 -4.26
C GLY A 86 9.63 20.92 -3.89
N PRO A 87 8.77 21.27 -4.86
CA PRO A 87 7.36 21.53 -4.61
C PRO A 87 6.59 20.23 -4.32
N SER A 88 5.74 20.25 -3.30
CA SER A 88 4.82 19.15 -2.98
C SER A 88 3.53 19.25 -3.79
N VAL A 89 2.79 18.14 -3.89
CA VAL A 89 1.43 18.14 -4.42
C VAL A 89 0.48 18.56 -3.31
N ILE A 90 -0.25 19.66 -3.50
CA ILE A 90 -1.21 20.17 -2.53
C ILE A 90 -2.65 19.78 -2.85
N LYS A 91 -2.95 19.45 -4.12
CA LYS A 91 -4.26 18.95 -4.56
C LYS A 91 -4.10 18.03 -5.76
N ALA A 92 -4.90 16.98 -5.83
CA ALA A 92 -5.00 16.10 -6.99
C ALA A 92 -6.46 16.00 -7.43
N GLN A 93 -6.70 16.03 -8.75
CA GLN A 93 -8.03 15.95 -9.32
C GLN A 93 -8.12 14.96 -10.47
N ARG A 94 -9.30 14.36 -10.66
CA ARG A 94 -9.65 13.55 -11.83
C ARG A 94 -11.11 13.81 -12.18
N ALA A 95 -11.40 14.10 -13.45
CA ALA A 95 -12.74 14.56 -13.88
C ALA A 95 -13.26 15.75 -13.03
N ASP A 96 -12.36 16.71 -12.77
CA ASP A 96 -12.58 17.94 -12.00
C ASP A 96 -12.94 17.76 -10.50
N GLU A 97 -13.13 16.52 -10.04
CA GLU A 97 -13.29 16.18 -8.62
C GLU A 97 -11.93 16.01 -7.93
N GLU A 98 -11.83 16.49 -6.68
CA GLU A 98 -10.67 16.23 -5.83
C GLU A 98 -10.65 14.76 -5.39
N ILE A 99 -9.47 14.14 -5.49
CA ILE A 99 -9.29 12.72 -5.19
C ILE A 99 -8.38 12.49 -4.00
N SER A 100 -8.66 11.42 -3.28
CA SER A 100 -7.94 11.08 -2.06
C SER A 100 -6.64 10.30 -2.32
N PRO A 101 -5.78 10.11 -1.30
CA PRO A 101 -4.60 9.26 -1.44
C PRO A 101 -4.93 7.79 -1.74
N GLY A 102 -6.13 7.32 -1.35
CA GLY A 102 -6.59 5.97 -1.68
C GLY A 102 -6.87 5.75 -3.16
N ASP A 103 -7.25 6.82 -3.89
CA ASP A 103 -7.46 6.80 -5.33
C ASP A 103 -6.17 7.00 -6.13
N LEU A 104 -5.28 7.87 -5.66
CA LEU A 104 -4.00 8.17 -6.29
C LEU A 104 -2.97 8.45 -5.19
N ASP A 105 -2.07 7.51 -4.97
CA ASP A 105 -0.96 7.72 -4.04
C ASP A 105 0.17 8.48 -4.74
N LEU A 106 0.80 9.42 -4.03
CA LEU A 106 1.82 10.32 -4.58
C LEU A 106 3.00 10.42 -3.61
N PHE A 107 4.16 9.98 -4.08
CA PHE A 107 5.37 9.88 -3.29
C PHE A 107 6.62 10.20 -4.10
N TYR A 108 7.69 10.57 -3.41
CA TYR A 108 9.01 10.75 -4.01
C TYR A 108 9.75 9.42 -4.04
N GLY A 109 10.11 8.98 -5.25
CA GLY A 109 10.97 7.82 -5.47
C GLY A 109 12.46 8.17 -5.49
N PRO A 110 13.29 7.23 -5.99
CA PRO A 110 14.73 7.46 -6.17
C PRO A 110 15.01 8.75 -6.97
N ARG A 111 16.03 9.50 -6.54
CA ARG A 111 16.40 10.82 -7.11
C ARG A 111 15.27 11.86 -7.00
N ASN A 112 14.43 11.77 -5.96
CA ASN A 112 13.30 12.67 -5.68
C ASN A 112 12.29 12.81 -6.83
N ARG A 113 12.17 11.78 -7.67
CA ARG A 113 11.20 11.80 -8.77
C ARG A 113 9.79 11.63 -8.21
N LEU A 114 8.87 12.50 -8.64
CA LEU A 114 7.46 12.37 -8.30
C LEU A 114 6.88 11.12 -8.96
N LEU A 115 6.44 10.17 -8.14
CA LEU A 115 5.78 8.93 -8.55
C LEU A 115 4.32 8.99 -8.17
N ALA A 116 3.49 8.47 -9.07
CA ALA A 116 2.07 8.27 -8.86
C ALA A 116 1.73 6.79 -8.94
N GLN A 117 0.93 6.30 -7.99
CA GLN A 117 0.45 4.92 -7.97
C GLN A 117 -1.07 4.89 -7.88
N THR A 118 -1.72 4.16 -8.79
CA THR A 118 -3.19 4.03 -8.82
C THR A 118 -3.67 2.77 -9.54
N ALA A 119 -4.86 2.32 -9.15
CA ALA A 119 -5.62 1.27 -9.83
C ALA A 119 -6.60 1.84 -10.88
N ARG A 120 -6.71 3.16 -11.04
CA ARG A 120 -7.74 3.78 -11.88
C ARG A 120 -7.09 4.41 -13.12
N ALA A 121 -7.67 4.13 -14.29
CA ALA A 121 -7.33 4.88 -15.49
C ALA A 121 -7.88 6.31 -15.42
N GLY A 122 -7.28 7.21 -16.19
CA GLY A 122 -7.79 8.56 -16.37
C GLY A 122 -6.70 9.61 -16.55
N THR A 123 -7.17 10.84 -16.75
CA THR A 123 -6.32 12.04 -16.73
C THR A 123 -6.46 12.72 -15.39
N TYR A 124 -5.32 12.95 -14.74
CA TYR A 124 -5.18 13.59 -13.46
C TYR A 124 -4.52 14.96 -13.61
N ARG A 125 -4.97 15.92 -12.82
CA ARG A 125 -4.32 17.24 -12.65
C ARG A 125 -3.82 17.36 -11.23
N LEU A 126 -2.55 17.73 -11.07
CA LEU A 126 -1.89 17.90 -9.78
C LEU A 126 -1.55 19.37 -9.61
N LEU A 127 -2.12 20.02 -8.60
CA LEU A 127 -1.73 21.36 -8.19
C LEU A 127 -0.54 21.22 -7.23
N MET A 128 0.55 21.90 -7.58
CA MET A 128 1.79 21.89 -6.83
C MET A 128 1.85 23.07 -5.85
N SER A 129 2.69 22.98 -4.83
CA SER A 129 2.86 24.02 -3.80
C SER A 129 3.45 25.32 -4.33
N ASP A 130 4.16 25.27 -5.46
CA ASP A 130 4.68 26.43 -6.19
C ASP A 130 3.66 27.04 -7.17
N ARG A 131 2.40 26.58 -7.11
CA ARG A 131 1.27 26.96 -7.98
C ARG A 131 1.34 26.44 -9.41
N SER A 132 2.39 25.69 -9.77
CA SER A 132 2.41 24.97 -11.06
C SER A 132 1.35 23.86 -11.07
N THR A 133 0.94 23.44 -12.26
CA THR A 133 0.03 22.31 -12.43
C THR A 133 0.67 21.27 -13.32
N ARG A 134 0.63 20.01 -12.90
CA ARG A 134 1.13 18.87 -13.68
C ARG A 134 -0.01 18.00 -14.18
N ARG A 135 0.11 17.49 -15.40
CA ARG A 135 -0.84 16.54 -15.99
C ARG A 135 -0.26 15.14 -15.98
N LEU A 136 -1.03 14.17 -15.50
CA LEU A 136 -0.69 12.76 -15.52
C LEU A 136 -1.79 11.99 -16.26
N VAL A 137 -1.41 11.11 -17.19
CA VAL A 137 -2.33 10.21 -17.88
C VAL A 137 -1.99 8.79 -17.48
N ILE A 138 -2.98 8.05 -17.00
CA ILE A 138 -2.91 6.61 -16.73
C ILE A 138 -3.78 5.92 -17.78
N GLU A 139 -3.13 5.19 -18.69
CA GLU A 139 -3.79 4.59 -19.84
C GLU A 139 -4.69 3.40 -19.44
N GLN A 140 -4.22 2.58 -18.50
CA GLN A 140 -4.89 1.35 -18.10
C GLN A 140 -5.10 1.31 -16.58
N GLY A 141 -6.32 0.91 -16.20
CA GLY A 141 -6.69 0.66 -14.81
C GLY A 141 -6.22 -0.72 -14.33
N THR A 142 -6.67 -1.10 -13.14
CA THR A 142 -6.41 -2.40 -12.57
C THR A 142 -7.05 -3.48 -13.42
N GLN A 143 -6.25 -4.48 -13.75
CA GLN A 143 -6.73 -5.78 -14.20
C GLN A 143 -6.80 -6.68 -12.97
N THR A 144 -7.76 -7.60 -12.96
CA THR A 144 -7.86 -8.63 -11.92
C THR A 144 -7.78 -9.99 -12.58
N PHE A 145 -6.92 -10.85 -12.04
CA PHE A 145 -6.83 -12.25 -12.43
C PHE A 145 -7.17 -13.11 -11.21
N MET A 146 -8.26 -13.88 -11.30
CA MET A 146 -8.64 -14.80 -10.23
C MET A 146 -7.83 -16.08 -10.35
N ILE A 147 -7.20 -16.50 -9.25
CA ILE A 147 -6.50 -17.78 -9.18
C ILE A 147 -7.54 -18.84 -8.84
N GLU A 148 -8.26 -19.27 -9.88
CA GLU A 148 -9.20 -20.39 -9.81
C GLU A 148 -8.45 -21.69 -10.14
N SER A 149 -8.45 -22.64 -9.22
CA SER A 149 -7.95 -24.00 -9.46
C SER A 149 -8.23 -24.87 -8.25
N PRO A 150 -8.29 -26.21 -8.40
CA PRO A 150 -8.33 -27.06 -7.23
C PRO A 150 -7.08 -26.78 -6.38
N TRP A 151 -7.31 -26.44 -5.11
CA TRP A 151 -6.24 -26.23 -4.16
C TRP A 151 -5.94 -27.55 -3.47
N LYS A 152 -4.73 -28.09 -3.67
CA LYS A 152 -4.27 -29.23 -2.89
C LYS A 152 -4.09 -28.78 -1.45
N ALA A 153 -4.76 -29.45 -0.52
CA ALA A 153 -4.60 -29.21 0.91
C ALA A 153 -3.64 -30.23 1.52
N THR A 154 -2.78 -29.77 2.42
CA THR A 154 -1.95 -30.66 3.24
C THR A 154 -1.92 -30.11 4.66
N GLN A 155 -2.46 -30.89 5.59
CA GLN A 155 -2.39 -30.59 7.02
C GLN A 155 -0.91 -30.53 7.44
N LYS A 156 -0.51 -29.51 8.22
CA LYS A 156 0.88 -29.32 8.67
C LYS A 156 1.10 -29.56 10.16
N ASP A 157 0.04 -29.90 10.87
CA ASP A 157 0.07 -30.33 12.26
C ASP A 157 -0.91 -31.48 12.50
N GLU A 158 -0.79 -32.16 13.63
CA GLU A 158 -1.71 -33.25 13.97
C GLU A 158 -3.09 -32.73 14.41
N LYS A 159 -3.17 -31.46 14.80
CA LYS A 159 -4.30 -30.92 15.57
C LYS A 159 -5.31 -30.11 14.76
N GLY A 160 -5.03 -29.72 13.52
CA GLY A 160 -5.96 -28.95 12.70
C GLY A 160 -5.71 -27.44 12.62
N TYR A 161 -4.58 -26.90 13.09
CA TYR A 161 -4.36 -25.44 13.21
C TYR A 161 -3.58 -24.83 12.05
N ALA A 162 -2.91 -25.65 11.23
CA ALA A 162 -2.11 -25.21 10.10
C ALA A 162 -2.41 -26.06 8.85
N VAL A 163 -2.79 -25.40 7.76
CA VAL A 163 -3.01 -26.03 6.46
C VAL A 163 -2.16 -25.34 5.39
N LEU A 164 -1.42 -26.14 4.63
CA LEU A 164 -0.79 -25.69 3.41
C LEU A 164 -1.77 -25.89 2.25
N ARG A 165 -2.06 -24.82 1.50
CA ARG A 165 -2.80 -24.86 0.25
C ARG A 165 -1.84 -24.59 -0.91
N GLU A 166 -1.82 -25.48 -1.89
CA GLU A 166 -0.95 -25.38 -3.05
C GLU A 166 -1.77 -25.41 -4.33
N THR A 167 -1.38 -24.58 -5.30
CA THR A 167 -1.96 -24.58 -6.64
C THR A 167 -0.94 -24.13 -7.68
N THR A 168 -1.26 -24.38 -8.94
CA THR A 168 -0.54 -23.82 -10.09
C THR A 168 -1.53 -23.12 -11.00
N PHE A 169 -1.11 -22.02 -11.61
CA PHE A 169 -1.94 -21.26 -12.54
C PHE A 169 -1.10 -20.75 -13.70
N ASP A 170 -1.74 -20.56 -14.85
CA ASP A 170 -1.12 -20.00 -16.04
C ASP A 170 -1.52 -18.54 -16.20
N LEU A 171 -0.54 -17.65 -16.02
CA LEU A 171 -0.73 -16.21 -16.11
C LEU A 171 -0.69 -15.76 -17.59
N PRO A 172 -1.73 -15.06 -18.09
CA PRO A 172 -1.75 -14.55 -19.44
C PRO A 172 -0.55 -13.63 -19.70
N SER A 173 0.09 -13.78 -20.86
CA SER A 173 1.34 -13.08 -21.19
C SER A 173 1.21 -11.55 -21.24
N ALA A 174 -0.01 -11.03 -21.37
CA ALA A 174 -0.33 -9.60 -21.39
C ALA A 174 -0.61 -9.03 -19.98
N PHE A 175 -0.92 -9.88 -18.99
CA PHE A 175 -1.30 -9.43 -17.65
C PHE A 175 -0.14 -8.73 -16.94
N GLY A 176 -0.41 -7.57 -16.35
CA GLY A 176 0.56 -6.84 -15.51
C GLY A 176 1.81 -6.33 -16.23
N ARG A 177 1.82 -6.27 -17.57
CA ARG A 177 2.99 -5.74 -18.31
C ARG A 177 3.25 -4.27 -17.94
N GLY A 178 4.40 -4.02 -17.31
CA GLY A 178 4.79 -2.66 -16.89
C GLY A 178 3.99 -2.12 -15.70
N GLN A 179 3.22 -2.97 -15.02
CA GLN A 179 2.47 -2.64 -13.81
C GLN A 179 3.03 -3.44 -12.64
N ARG A 180 2.77 -2.95 -11.42
CA ARG A 180 2.96 -3.77 -10.23
C ARG A 180 1.82 -4.79 -10.15
N VAL A 181 2.09 -5.96 -9.58
CA VAL A 181 1.09 -7.00 -9.37
C VAL A 181 1.02 -7.34 -7.90
N ILE A 182 -0.16 -7.13 -7.32
CA ILE A 182 -0.45 -7.38 -5.92
C ILE A 182 -1.25 -8.68 -5.81
N LEU A 183 -0.75 -9.65 -5.04
CA LEU A 183 -1.51 -10.82 -4.62
C LEU A 183 -2.38 -10.44 -3.43
N ASP A 184 -3.66 -10.74 -3.51
CA ASP A 184 -4.65 -10.52 -2.46
C ASP A 184 -5.28 -11.85 -2.08
N LEU A 185 -5.14 -12.24 -0.81
CA LEU A 185 -5.68 -13.49 -0.28
C LEU A 185 -7.14 -13.37 0.18
N GLY A 186 -7.74 -12.17 0.11
CA GLY A 186 -8.99 -11.86 0.79
C GLY A 186 -8.86 -12.01 2.31
N ASP A 187 -9.94 -12.38 2.99
CA ASP A 187 -9.94 -12.57 4.44
C ASP A 187 -9.14 -13.82 4.83
N VAL A 188 -8.16 -13.69 5.72
CA VAL A 188 -7.38 -14.80 6.27
C VAL A 188 -7.77 -15.06 7.72
N SER A 189 -7.92 -16.34 8.09
CA SER A 189 -8.18 -16.76 9.46
C SER A 189 -7.04 -17.67 9.94
N VAL A 190 -6.01 -17.20 10.65
CA VAL A 190 -5.77 -15.83 11.15
C VAL A 190 -4.56 -15.19 10.45
N MET A 191 -3.53 -15.98 10.13
CA MET A 191 -2.31 -15.49 9.47
C MET A 191 -1.91 -16.41 8.32
N ALA A 192 -1.19 -15.87 7.34
CA ALA A 192 -0.72 -16.61 6.18
C ALA A 192 0.77 -16.35 5.89
N ARG A 193 1.47 -17.38 5.40
CA ARG A 193 2.77 -17.24 4.74
C ARG A 193 2.65 -17.69 3.29
N VAL A 194 3.11 -16.84 2.38
CA VAL A 194 3.05 -17.08 0.94
C VAL A 194 4.42 -17.50 0.42
N THR A 195 4.42 -18.47 -0.49
CA THR A 195 5.56 -18.79 -1.34
C THR A 195 5.10 -18.85 -2.79
N LEU A 196 5.72 -18.06 -3.66
CA LEU A 196 5.42 -18.01 -5.09
C LEU A 196 6.69 -18.31 -5.87
N ASN A 197 6.65 -19.33 -6.73
CA ASN A 197 7.78 -19.77 -7.56
C ASN A 197 9.09 -19.97 -6.77
N GLY A 198 8.98 -20.44 -5.53
CA GLY A 198 10.13 -20.67 -4.63
C GLY A 198 10.54 -19.47 -3.78
N LYS A 199 10.09 -18.24 -4.11
CA LYS A 199 10.31 -17.06 -3.27
C LYS A 199 9.32 -17.04 -2.11
N ALA A 200 9.83 -17.06 -0.88
CA ALA A 200 9.04 -16.85 0.32
C ALA A 200 8.84 -15.35 0.58
N PHE A 201 7.66 -14.98 1.06
CA PHE A 201 7.30 -13.62 1.45
C PHE A 201 7.10 -13.52 2.96
N ASP A 202 7.06 -12.28 3.46
CA ASP A 202 6.77 -11.99 4.85
C ASP A 202 5.40 -12.55 5.27
N THR A 203 5.27 -12.82 6.57
CA THR A 203 4.03 -13.33 7.14
C THR A 203 2.97 -12.24 7.16
N LEU A 204 1.83 -12.54 6.55
CA LEU A 204 0.63 -11.71 6.58
C LEU A 204 -0.16 -12.03 7.85
N TRP A 205 -0.08 -11.14 8.84
CA TRP A 205 -0.67 -11.36 10.16
C TRP A 205 -1.84 -10.42 10.48
N MET A 206 -2.05 -9.38 9.68
CA MET A 206 -3.20 -8.48 9.76
C MET A 206 -3.67 -8.05 8.36
N PRO A 207 -4.93 -7.60 8.21
CA PRO A 207 -5.42 -7.01 6.98
C PRO A 207 -4.66 -5.71 6.63
N PRO A 208 -4.64 -5.32 5.35
CA PRO A 208 -5.04 -6.14 4.19
C PRO A 208 -4.02 -7.26 3.94
N PHE A 209 -4.50 -8.48 3.68
CA PHE A 209 -3.66 -9.67 3.45
C PHE A 209 -3.12 -9.70 2.02
N THR A 210 -2.30 -8.70 1.70
CA THR A 210 -1.82 -8.42 0.34
C THR A 210 -0.29 -8.34 0.27
N LEU A 211 0.27 -8.74 -0.87
CA LEU A 211 1.72 -8.74 -1.13
C LEU A 211 2.02 -8.24 -2.53
N ASP A 212 3.05 -7.42 -2.68
CA ASP A 212 3.62 -7.16 -4.00
C ASP A 212 4.42 -8.39 -4.47
N VAL A 213 3.90 -9.06 -5.51
CA VAL A 213 4.49 -10.27 -6.08
C VAL A 213 5.10 -10.03 -7.47
N THR A 214 5.24 -8.76 -7.89
CA THR A 214 5.65 -8.36 -9.24
C THR A 214 6.89 -9.12 -9.72
N ASP A 215 7.95 -9.13 -8.92
CA ASP A 215 9.25 -9.72 -9.30
C ASP A 215 9.31 -11.24 -9.15
N ALA A 216 8.27 -11.86 -8.57
CA ALA A 216 8.23 -13.29 -8.33
C ALA A 216 7.37 -14.05 -9.34
N LEU A 217 6.57 -13.34 -10.15
CA LEU A 217 5.70 -13.93 -11.14
C LEU A 217 6.47 -14.32 -12.40
N ASN A 218 6.18 -15.52 -12.90
CA ASN A 218 6.59 -15.96 -14.21
C ASN A 218 5.48 -15.65 -15.23
N ARG A 219 5.86 -15.47 -16.49
CA ARG A 219 4.91 -15.53 -17.60
C ARG A 219 4.46 -16.98 -17.78
N GLY A 220 3.16 -17.21 -18.00
CA GLY A 220 2.61 -18.57 -18.07
C GLY A 220 2.59 -19.22 -16.68
N LYS A 221 3.17 -20.41 -16.56
CA LYS A 221 2.99 -21.25 -15.37
C LYS A 221 3.64 -20.68 -14.11
N ASN A 222 2.85 -20.61 -13.05
CA ASN A 222 3.26 -20.20 -11.71
C ASN A 222 2.85 -21.26 -10.68
N LYS A 223 3.62 -21.38 -9.59
CA LYS A 223 3.30 -22.24 -8.44
C LYS A 223 3.13 -21.38 -7.20
N LEU A 224 1.95 -21.43 -6.60
CA LEU A 224 1.60 -20.70 -5.39
C LEU A 224 1.35 -21.66 -4.23
N ARG A 225 1.90 -21.32 -3.07
CA ARG A 225 1.73 -22.04 -1.82
C ARG A 225 1.36 -21.04 -0.74
N VAL A 226 0.28 -21.32 -0.01
CA VAL A 226 -0.21 -20.48 1.08
C VAL A 226 -0.34 -21.36 2.31
N LEU A 227 0.53 -21.16 3.30
CA LEU A 227 0.41 -21.78 4.61
C LEU A 227 -0.46 -20.88 5.47
N VAL A 228 -1.61 -21.37 5.91
CA VAL A 228 -2.50 -20.63 6.82
C VAL A 228 -2.51 -21.27 8.18
N THR A 229 -2.41 -20.43 9.20
CA THR A 229 -2.45 -20.82 10.61
C THR A 229 -3.60 -20.09 11.31
N SER A 230 -4.36 -20.82 12.12
CA SER A 230 -5.49 -20.30 12.90
C SER A 230 -5.34 -20.66 14.37
N THR A 231 -5.99 -19.89 15.24
CA THR A 231 -6.17 -20.23 16.66
C THR A 231 -7.29 -21.25 16.89
N SER A 232 -8.11 -21.53 15.87
CA SER A 232 -9.25 -22.46 15.95
C SER A 232 -9.03 -23.70 15.07
N LYS A 233 -9.17 -24.89 15.66
CA LYS A 233 -9.03 -26.18 14.96
C LYS A 233 -9.96 -26.25 13.75
N GLY A 234 -9.43 -26.65 12.59
CA GLY A 234 -10.18 -26.82 11.35
C GLY A 234 -10.65 -25.52 10.70
N LYS A 235 -10.30 -24.36 11.26
CA LYS A 235 -10.63 -23.03 10.72
C LYS A 235 -9.54 -22.30 9.92
N PRO A 236 -8.32 -22.83 9.68
CA PRO A 236 -7.39 -22.20 8.73
C PRO A 236 -8.02 -22.06 7.33
N LYS A 237 -8.32 -20.82 6.95
CA LYS A 237 -8.93 -20.48 5.66
C LYS A 237 -8.47 -19.11 5.17
N PHE A 238 -8.61 -18.90 3.86
CA PHE A 238 -8.45 -17.60 3.23
C PHE A 238 -9.58 -17.37 2.22
N GLY A 239 -9.73 -16.13 1.77
CA GLY A 239 -10.77 -15.71 0.84
C GLY A 239 -10.48 -16.06 -0.62
N LYS A 240 -11.10 -15.32 -1.53
CA LYS A 240 -10.84 -15.45 -2.97
C LYS A 240 -9.47 -14.88 -3.29
N VAL A 241 -8.59 -15.72 -3.84
CA VAL A 241 -7.24 -15.30 -4.20
C VAL A 241 -7.23 -14.67 -5.57
N VAL A 242 -6.74 -13.43 -5.64
CA VAL A 242 -6.66 -12.68 -6.89
C VAL A 242 -5.30 -11.99 -7.02
N LEU A 243 -4.87 -11.80 -8.26
CA LEU A 243 -3.82 -10.86 -8.62
C LEU A 243 -4.48 -9.58 -9.12
N LYS A 244 -4.06 -8.42 -8.62
CA LYS A 244 -4.52 -7.09 -9.05
C LYS A 244 -3.35 -6.29 -9.59
N THR A 245 -3.53 -5.64 -10.74
CA THR A 245 -2.48 -4.76 -11.26
C THR A 245 -2.62 -3.35 -10.70
N VAL A 246 -1.49 -2.71 -10.45
CA VAL A 246 -1.44 -1.30 -10.02
C VAL A 246 -0.43 -0.58 -10.90
N THR A 247 -0.86 0.54 -11.48
CA THR A 247 0.03 1.35 -12.32
C THR A 247 0.86 2.26 -11.44
N GLN A 248 2.18 2.21 -11.60
CA GLN A 248 3.11 3.17 -11.01
C GLN A 248 3.80 3.95 -12.14
N LYS A 249 3.65 5.27 -12.17
CA LYS A 249 4.16 6.13 -13.25
C LYS A 249 4.90 7.33 -12.69
N ILE A 250 5.96 7.74 -13.38
CA ILE A 250 6.64 9.01 -13.07
C ILE A 250 5.76 10.15 -13.59
N VAL A 251 5.49 11.12 -12.73
CA VAL A 251 4.88 12.40 -13.10
C VAL A 251 5.99 13.29 -13.65
N LYS A 252 5.90 13.64 -14.94
CA LYS A 252 6.84 14.56 -15.57
C LYS A 252 6.58 16.00 -15.10
N ASP A 253 7.62 16.81 -15.15
CA ASP A 253 7.50 18.27 -14.97
C ASP A 253 6.67 18.89 -16.09
#